data_AF-A0A432NMH1-F1
#
_entry.id   AF-A0A432NMH1-F1
#
_cell.length_a   1.000
_cell.length_b   1.000
_cell.length_c   1.000
_cell.angle_alpha   90.00
_cell.angle_beta   90.00
_cell.angle_gamma   90.00
#
_symmetry.space_group_name_H-M   'P 1'
#
loop_
_entity.id
_entity.type
_entity.pdbx_description
1 polymer ?
#
loop_
_entity_poly.entity_id
_entity_poly.type
_entity_poly.pdbx_seq_one_letter_code
_entity_poly.pdbx_strand_id
1 'polypeptide(L)'
;MNSSEQTIWKSFCTALGAEYREHKEIQGSSGLIHPVQAIAVDEVKKRLIVVSAEYNPRIAALMRVDIQATLPDTKVLVARPIAVDLAHTARMLFSDGGGGIDYTKVIKIAQTLGKGKGNGKGDKDLLEKQFGPQLTPIFDGIKRSGLPIRSHILHTLEQASSIDWSQLKFSQHTEALGLMLQGIQLVQGLDNLAEDRQQGICPIPTYEFSDHDWEVFLRGKEIDEIQERLKALNIFQYFFPPKDSFALAMVDNGKGNLPDIAAAAQLAEAGGHELSKNEIVPDVSKLPDILEALKDLGYIAEGEMSWEMTESGENARRSVRFRPRESLMAKLIGQFSAKLNMDLKDLFK
;
A
#
# COMPACT_ATOMS: atom_id res chain seq x y z
N MET A 1 13.46 -24.50 20.51
CA MET A 1 13.13 -23.81 19.25
C MET A 1 13.66 -22.40 19.38
N ASN A 2 14.65 -22.02 18.56
CA ASN A 2 15.25 -20.68 18.60
C ASN A 2 14.24 -19.65 18.08
N SER A 3 14.00 -18.59 18.85
CA SER A 3 13.03 -17.52 18.54
C SER A 3 13.51 -16.55 17.45
N SER A 4 14.61 -16.86 16.74
CA SER A 4 15.23 -15.97 15.75
C SER A 4 14.75 -16.18 14.31
N GLU A 5 13.92 -17.20 14.04
CA GLU A 5 13.52 -17.59 12.67
C GLU A 5 12.02 -17.45 12.37
N GLN A 6 11.17 -17.15 13.36
CA GLN A 6 9.75 -16.92 13.11
C GLN A 6 9.53 -15.52 12.51
N THR A 7 9.37 -15.46 11.19
CA THR A 7 8.90 -14.26 10.49
C THR A 7 7.41 -14.40 10.19
N ILE A 8 6.69 -13.28 10.16
CA ILE A 8 5.26 -13.24 9.79
C ILE A 8 5.00 -13.71 8.35
N TRP A 9 6.04 -13.74 7.52
CA TRP A 9 5.91 -13.95 6.09
C TRP A 9 5.50 -15.36 5.71
N LYS A 10 5.88 -16.37 6.50
CA LYS A 10 5.41 -17.73 6.28
C LYS A 10 3.89 -17.81 6.34
N SER A 11 3.30 -17.29 7.42
CA SER A 11 1.86 -17.29 7.64
C SER A 11 1.14 -16.38 6.64
N PHE A 12 1.72 -15.22 6.30
CA PHE A 12 1.23 -14.36 5.23
C PHE A 12 1.13 -15.10 3.89
N CYS A 13 2.20 -15.77 3.47
CA CYS A 13 2.26 -16.53 2.24
C CYS A 13 1.25 -17.70 2.23
N THR A 14 1.18 -18.44 3.34
CA THR A 14 0.19 -19.53 3.49
C THR A 14 -1.24 -19.01 3.43
N ALA A 15 -1.54 -17.85 4.02
CA ALA A 15 -2.85 -17.23 3.93
C ALA A 15 -3.23 -16.81 2.51
N LEU A 16 -2.25 -16.56 1.62
CA LEU A 16 -2.49 -16.34 0.20
C LEU A 16 -2.61 -17.63 -0.62
N GLY A 17 -2.56 -18.79 0.05
CA GLY A 17 -2.65 -20.11 -0.59
C GLY A 17 -1.37 -20.52 -1.32
N ALA A 18 -0.22 -19.95 -0.97
CA ALA A 18 1.07 -20.24 -1.60
C ALA A 18 2.05 -20.91 -0.62
N GLU A 19 2.92 -21.75 -1.14
CA GLU A 19 3.95 -22.45 -0.38
C GLU A 19 5.15 -21.53 -0.13
N TYR A 20 5.43 -21.26 1.15
CA TYR A 20 6.57 -20.46 1.57
C TYR A 20 7.90 -21.19 1.33
N ARG A 21 8.89 -20.49 0.78
CA ARG A 21 10.27 -20.97 0.57
C ARG A 21 11.24 -20.13 1.38
N GLU A 22 12.11 -20.80 2.14
CA GLU A 22 13.08 -20.19 3.06
C GLU A 22 14.32 -19.62 2.34
N HIS A 23 14.08 -18.74 1.36
CA HIS A 23 15.13 -18.01 0.65
C HIS A 23 15.01 -16.51 0.93
N LYS A 24 16.16 -15.84 1.05
CA LYS A 24 16.29 -14.39 1.32
C LYS A 24 16.77 -13.59 0.12
N GLU A 25 16.98 -14.28 -1.00
CA GLU A 25 17.41 -13.68 -2.25
C GLU A 25 16.84 -14.46 -3.43
N ILE A 26 16.69 -13.77 -4.56
CA ILE A 26 16.28 -14.37 -5.83
C ILE A 26 17.06 -13.73 -6.98
N GLN A 27 17.57 -14.57 -7.88
CA GLN A 27 18.31 -14.09 -9.04
C GLN A 27 17.36 -13.78 -10.20
N GLY A 28 17.48 -12.59 -10.77
CA GLY A 28 16.76 -12.18 -11.97
C GLY A 28 17.50 -12.53 -13.26
N SER A 29 16.83 -12.32 -14.40
CA SER A 29 17.35 -12.61 -15.74
C SER A 29 18.62 -11.83 -16.09
N SER A 30 18.77 -10.64 -15.50
CA SER A 30 19.94 -9.77 -15.62
C SER A 30 21.18 -10.32 -14.92
N GLY A 31 21.03 -11.39 -14.13
CA GLY A 31 22.05 -11.93 -13.25
C GLY A 31 22.13 -11.23 -11.89
N LEU A 32 21.39 -10.14 -11.68
CA LEU A 32 21.31 -9.45 -10.39
C LEU A 32 20.61 -10.32 -9.34
N ILE A 33 21.15 -10.29 -8.13
CA ILE A 33 20.59 -10.95 -6.95
C ILE A 33 19.77 -9.92 -6.19
N HIS A 34 18.47 -10.17 -6.09
CA HIS A 34 17.52 -9.27 -5.44
C HIS A 34 17.23 -9.74 -4.01
N PRO A 35 17.37 -8.87 -3.00
CA PRO A 35 17.07 -9.21 -1.61
C PRO A 35 15.57 -9.27 -1.36
N VAL A 36 15.11 -10.33 -0.69
CA VAL A 36 13.70 -10.58 -0.40
C VAL A 36 13.49 -10.99 1.05
N GLN A 37 12.33 -10.65 1.59
CA GLN A 37 11.88 -11.09 2.91
C GLN A 37 11.28 -12.49 2.86
N ALA A 38 10.59 -12.80 1.76
CA ALA A 38 9.95 -14.08 1.53
C ALA A 38 9.72 -14.34 0.04
N ILE A 39 9.71 -15.63 -0.28
CA ILE A 39 9.32 -16.16 -1.58
C ILE A 39 8.20 -17.17 -1.34
N ALA A 40 7.14 -17.08 -2.11
CA ALA A 40 6.02 -18.00 -2.06
C ALA A 40 5.66 -18.48 -3.46
N VAL A 41 5.50 -19.79 -3.61
CA VAL A 41 5.21 -20.44 -4.89
C VAL A 41 3.81 -21.04 -4.85
N ASP A 42 3.01 -20.74 -5.85
CA ASP A 42 1.72 -21.38 -6.12
C ASP A 42 1.82 -22.05 -7.49
N GLU A 43 2.19 -23.34 -7.48
CA GLU A 43 2.42 -24.11 -8.71
C GLU A 43 1.12 -24.31 -9.50
N VAL A 44 -0.02 -24.47 -8.80
CA VAL A 44 -1.33 -24.72 -9.43
C VAL A 44 -1.76 -23.53 -10.27
N LYS A 45 -1.61 -22.31 -9.74
CA LYS A 45 -1.99 -21.08 -10.44
C LYS A 45 -0.82 -20.44 -11.20
N LYS A 46 0.36 -21.08 -11.16
CA LYS A 46 1.62 -20.60 -11.71
C LYS A 46 1.94 -19.18 -11.25
N ARG A 47 1.93 -18.94 -9.93
CA ARG A 47 2.21 -17.62 -9.34
C ARG A 47 3.45 -17.69 -8.45
N LEU A 48 4.25 -16.63 -8.52
CA LEU A 48 5.35 -16.39 -7.59
C LEU A 48 5.04 -15.10 -6.83
N ILE A 49 4.85 -15.21 -5.52
CA ILE A 49 4.65 -14.07 -4.64
C ILE A 49 5.99 -13.76 -3.97
N VAL A 50 6.50 -12.55 -4.20
CA VAL A 50 7.75 -12.08 -3.63
C VAL A 50 7.46 -10.95 -2.66
N VAL A 51 7.88 -11.11 -1.40
CA VAL A 51 7.91 -10.01 -0.44
C VAL A 51 9.28 -9.37 -0.52
N SER A 52 9.35 -8.19 -1.11
CA SER A 52 10.59 -7.47 -1.37
C SER A 52 11.25 -6.98 -0.07
N ALA A 53 12.58 -6.99 -0.01
CA ALA A 53 13.33 -6.27 1.02
C ALA A 53 13.80 -4.88 0.54
N GLU A 54 13.51 -4.53 -0.71
CA GLU A 54 13.83 -3.22 -1.28
C GLU A 54 13.03 -2.11 -0.61
N TYR A 55 13.70 -0.99 -0.34
CA TYR A 55 13.06 0.18 0.27
C TYR A 55 12.34 1.06 -0.76
N ASN A 56 12.84 1.09 -2.00
CA ASN A 56 12.32 1.95 -3.07
C ASN A 56 11.32 1.18 -3.97
N PRO A 57 10.10 1.71 -4.20
CA PRO A 57 9.08 1.07 -5.04
C PRO A 57 9.49 0.82 -6.49
N ARG A 58 10.28 1.73 -7.09
CA ARG A 58 10.76 1.60 -8.47
C ARG A 58 11.76 0.46 -8.60
N ILE A 59 12.67 0.31 -7.63
CA ILE A 59 13.61 -0.83 -7.60
C ILE A 59 12.83 -2.14 -7.46
N ALA A 60 11.82 -2.20 -6.58
CA ALA A 60 10.97 -3.38 -6.46
C ALA A 60 10.20 -3.72 -7.76
N ALA A 61 9.81 -2.70 -8.53
CA ALA A 61 9.18 -2.88 -9.83
C ALA A 61 10.14 -3.42 -10.89
N LEU A 62 11.38 -2.93 -10.93
CA LEU A 62 12.44 -3.45 -11.79
C LEU A 62 12.80 -4.89 -11.42
N MET A 63 12.93 -5.19 -10.12
CA MET A 63 13.10 -6.54 -9.59
C MET A 63 11.99 -7.47 -10.10
N ARG A 64 10.71 -7.06 -10.05
CA ARG A 64 9.60 -7.87 -10.59
C ARG A 64 9.81 -8.22 -12.05
N VAL A 65 10.12 -7.23 -12.88
CA VAL A 65 10.30 -7.43 -14.33
C VAL A 65 11.47 -8.38 -14.60
N ASP A 66 12.55 -8.23 -13.84
CA ASP A 66 13.74 -9.05 -13.98
C ASP A 66 13.51 -10.51 -13.56
N ILE A 67 12.79 -10.75 -12.46
CA ILE A 67 12.39 -12.10 -12.03
C ILE A 67 11.38 -12.71 -13.02
N GLN A 68 10.43 -11.92 -13.50
CA GLN A 68 9.42 -12.35 -14.47
C GLN A 68 10.04 -12.84 -15.78
N ALA A 69 11.14 -12.22 -16.21
CA ALA A 69 11.90 -12.65 -17.38
C ALA A 69 12.64 -13.99 -17.18
N THR A 70 13.03 -14.33 -15.95
CA THR A 70 13.60 -15.65 -15.62
C THR A 70 12.56 -16.77 -15.67
N LEU A 71 11.30 -16.46 -15.35
CA LEU A 71 10.21 -17.44 -15.19
C LEU A 71 9.03 -17.10 -16.13
N PRO A 72 9.14 -17.32 -17.44
CA PRO A 72 8.15 -16.86 -18.43
C PRO A 72 6.76 -17.48 -18.22
N ASP A 73 6.69 -18.70 -17.69
CA ASP A 73 5.43 -19.39 -17.42
C ASP A 73 4.81 -19.06 -16.05
N THR A 74 5.49 -18.27 -15.21
CA THR A 74 5.07 -17.96 -13.85
C THR A 74 4.74 -16.49 -13.71
N LYS A 75 3.60 -16.16 -13.10
CA LYS A 75 3.12 -14.80 -12.90
C LYS A 75 3.71 -14.23 -11.61
N VAL A 76 4.59 -13.24 -11.74
CA VAL A 76 5.31 -12.66 -10.59
C VAL A 76 4.54 -11.50 -9.97
N LEU A 77 4.14 -11.67 -8.71
CA LEU A 77 3.50 -10.67 -7.87
C LEU A 77 4.49 -10.20 -6.81
N VAL A 78 4.59 -8.88 -6.60
CA VAL A 78 5.53 -8.30 -5.64
C VAL A 78 4.77 -7.46 -4.62
N ALA A 79 5.07 -7.70 -3.36
CA ALA A 79 4.62 -6.89 -2.24
C ALA A 79 5.81 -6.32 -1.48
N ARG A 80 5.65 -5.13 -0.90
CA ARG A 80 6.71 -4.41 -0.18
C ARG A 80 6.26 -4.07 1.24
N PRO A 81 6.93 -4.56 2.29
CA PRO A 81 6.62 -4.19 3.66
C PRO A 81 7.01 -2.74 3.94
N ILE A 82 6.11 -2.03 4.63
CA ILE A 82 6.30 -0.65 5.06
C ILE A 82 6.05 -0.61 6.56
N ALA A 83 7.13 -0.52 7.34
CA ALA A 83 7.05 -0.47 8.80
C ALA A 83 7.05 0.95 9.37
N VAL A 84 7.34 1.96 8.54
CA VAL A 84 7.39 3.37 8.96
C VAL A 84 6.73 4.23 7.90
N ASP A 85 5.77 5.03 8.34
CA ASP A 85 5.02 5.97 7.52
C ASP A 85 4.97 7.34 8.23
N LEU A 86 5.53 8.36 7.58
CA LEU A 86 5.64 9.70 8.17
C LEU A 86 4.27 10.35 8.39
N ALA A 87 3.32 10.12 7.49
CA ALA A 87 1.97 10.70 7.57
C ALA A 87 1.16 10.08 8.71
N HIS A 88 1.21 8.75 8.83
CA HIS A 88 0.61 7.98 9.91
C HIS A 88 1.23 8.38 11.25
N THR A 89 2.56 8.47 11.31
CA THR A 89 3.26 8.91 12.53
C THR A 89 2.83 10.34 12.90
N ALA A 90 2.77 11.26 11.93
CA ALA A 90 2.33 12.62 12.17
C ALA A 90 0.85 12.71 12.61
N ARG A 91 -0.04 11.88 12.07
CA ARG A 91 -1.44 11.79 12.51
C ARG A 91 -1.54 11.22 13.93
N MET A 92 -0.83 10.13 14.22
CA MET A 92 -0.82 9.51 15.54
C MET A 92 -0.31 10.48 16.62
N LEU A 93 0.76 11.22 16.33
CA LEU A 93 1.35 12.15 17.28
C LEU A 93 0.56 13.45 17.39
N PHE A 94 0.15 14.04 16.28
CA PHE A 94 -0.34 15.42 16.22
C PHE A 94 -1.83 15.57 15.92
N SER A 95 -2.59 14.49 15.76
CA SER A 95 -4.04 14.61 15.61
C SER A 95 -4.78 14.64 16.94
N ASP A 96 -5.91 15.34 16.95
CA ASP A 96 -6.94 15.27 17.98
C ASP A 96 -7.91 14.10 17.71
N GLY A 97 -8.85 13.86 18.62
CA GLY A 97 -9.86 12.78 18.47
C GLY A 97 -10.85 12.99 17.32
N GLY A 98 -10.90 14.18 16.71
CA GLY A 98 -11.70 14.50 15.53
C GLY A 98 -10.92 14.45 14.22
N GLY A 99 -9.62 14.09 14.25
CA GLY A 99 -8.76 14.07 13.07
C GLY A 99 -8.18 15.43 12.67
N GLY A 100 -8.46 16.49 13.43
CA GLY A 100 -7.80 17.78 13.31
C GLY A 100 -6.42 17.78 13.96
N ILE A 101 -5.71 18.91 13.97
CA ILE A 101 -4.40 19.03 14.63
C ILE A 101 -4.59 19.36 16.11
N ASP A 102 -3.94 18.57 16.98
CA ASP A 102 -3.76 18.90 18.38
C ASP A 102 -2.71 20.00 18.55
N TYR A 103 -3.16 21.25 18.45
CA TYR A 103 -2.34 22.44 18.64
C TYR A 103 -1.60 22.44 20.00
N THR A 104 -2.15 21.79 21.02
CA THR A 104 -1.51 21.71 22.34
C THR A 104 -0.23 20.89 22.28
N LYS A 105 -0.24 19.76 21.56
CA LYS A 105 0.97 18.95 21.36
C LYS A 105 2.00 19.68 20.52
N VAL A 106 1.57 20.39 19.47
CA VAL A 106 2.48 21.18 18.62
C VAL A 106 3.15 22.31 19.40
N ILE A 107 2.38 23.08 20.17
CA ILE A 107 2.91 24.16 21.03
C ILE A 107 3.92 23.61 22.04
N LYS A 108 3.62 22.46 22.67
CA LYS A 108 4.55 21.81 23.61
C LYS A 108 5.88 21.47 22.94
N ILE A 109 5.87 20.92 21.73
CA ILE A 109 7.13 20.65 20.98
C ILE A 109 7.85 21.95 20.64
N ALA A 110 7.15 22.96 20.12
CA ALA A 110 7.75 24.25 19.78
C ALA A 110 8.42 24.90 21.00
N GLN A 111 7.82 24.77 22.19
CA GLN A 111 8.40 25.27 23.44
C GLN A 111 9.62 24.45 23.89
N THR A 112 9.59 23.13 23.76
CA THR A 112 10.74 22.26 24.09
C THR A 112 11.92 22.55 23.17
N LEU A 113 11.70 22.64 21.85
CA LEU A 113 12.74 22.94 20.87
C LEU A 113 13.22 24.40 20.95
N GLY A 114 12.33 25.35 21.27
CA GLY A 114 12.66 26.77 21.42
C GLY A 114 13.45 27.11 22.69
N LYS A 115 13.43 26.24 23.71
CA LYS A 115 14.22 26.38 24.95
C LYS A 115 15.63 25.78 24.86
N GLY A 116 15.97 25.13 23.74
CA GLY A 116 17.25 24.46 23.49
C GLY A 116 18.43 25.41 23.25
N LYS A 117 18.87 26.15 24.28
CA LYS A 117 20.23 26.74 24.36
C LYS A 117 21.14 26.03 25.37
N GLY A 118 20.70 24.92 25.98
CA GLY A 118 21.48 24.15 26.95
C GLY A 118 21.48 22.66 26.62
N ASN A 119 22.67 22.12 26.30
CA ASN A 119 23.04 20.70 26.20
C ASN A 119 21.88 19.70 25.96
N GLY A 120 21.68 19.33 24.69
CA GLY A 120 20.59 18.48 24.14
C GLY A 120 20.39 17.04 24.68
N LYS A 121 20.76 16.76 25.94
CA LYS A 121 20.29 15.57 26.68
C LYS A 121 18.90 15.79 27.31
N GLY A 122 18.60 17.00 27.81
CA GLY A 122 17.30 17.29 28.44
C GLY A 122 16.12 17.22 27.48
N ASP A 123 16.31 17.69 26.24
CA ASP A 123 15.26 17.69 25.22
C ASP A 123 14.92 16.28 24.72
N LYS A 124 15.90 15.38 24.66
CA LYS A 124 15.69 13.97 24.28
C LYS A 124 14.88 13.22 25.33
N ASP A 125 15.23 13.34 26.61
CA ASP A 125 14.51 12.68 27.69
C ASP A 125 13.06 13.17 27.81
N LEU A 126 12.81 14.46 27.52
CA LEU A 126 11.47 15.04 27.50
C LEU A 126 10.64 14.54 26.30
N LEU A 127 11.23 14.51 25.10
CA LEU A 127 10.56 13.99 23.90
C LEU A 127 10.28 12.48 24.04
N GLU A 128 11.21 11.72 24.60
CA GLU A 128 11.05 10.28 24.85
C GLU A 128 9.96 10.02 25.89
N LYS A 129 9.93 10.77 27.00
CA LYS A 129 8.85 10.63 28.00
C LYS A 129 7.47 10.99 27.44
N GLN A 130 7.40 11.99 26.56
CA GLN A 130 6.13 12.51 26.07
C GLN A 130 5.58 11.72 24.86
N PHE A 131 6.44 11.30 23.94
CA PHE A 131 6.05 10.66 22.68
C PHE A 131 6.55 9.22 22.55
N GLY A 132 7.51 8.78 23.37
CA GLY A 132 8.03 7.41 23.36
C GLY A 132 6.95 6.34 23.49
N PRO A 133 5.97 6.46 24.41
CA PRO A 133 4.87 5.50 24.50
C PRO A 133 4.04 5.43 23.22
N GLN A 134 3.81 6.56 22.54
CA GLN A 134 3.06 6.61 21.28
C GLN A 134 3.88 6.03 20.12
N LEU A 135 5.21 6.15 20.13
CA LEU A 135 6.10 5.61 19.11
C LEU A 135 6.49 4.14 19.33
N THR A 136 6.23 3.59 20.52
CA THR A 136 6.58 2.19 20.87
C THR A 136 6.00 1.18 19.88
N PRO A 137 4.71 1.28 19.46
CA PRO A 137 4.14 0.38 18.46
C PRO A 137 4.90 0.42 17.11
N ILE A 138 5.38 1.60 16.69
CA ILE A 138 6.17 1.74 15.46
C ILE A 138 7.54 1.06 15.62
N PHE A 139 8.23 1.29 16.73
CA PHE A 139 9.53 0.65 16.99
C PHE A 139 9.42 -0.86 17.11
N ASP A 140 8.36 -1.36 17.73
CA ASP A 140 8.11 -2.79 17.84
C ASP A 140 7.72 -3.39 16.49
N GLY A 141 6.93 -2.68 15.68
CA GLY A 141 6.65 -3.05 14.29
C GLY A 141 7.92 -3.16 13.43
N ILE A 142 8.86 -2.20 13.56
CA ILE A 142 10.18 -2.25 12.90
C ILE A 142 10.92 -3.54 13.29
N LYS A 143 11.06 -3.81 14.60
CA LYS A 143 11.76 -5.01 15.11
C LYS A 143 11.11 -6.30 14.62
N ARG A 144 9.79 -6.36 14.59
CA ARG A 144 9.01 -7.56 14.21
C ARG A 144 8.89 -7.76 12.70
N SER A 145 9.08 -6.72 11.89
CA SER A 145 8.96 -6.79 10.42
C SER A 145 10.02 -7.65 9.73
N GLY A 146 11.17 -7.87 10.38
CA GLY A 146 12.31 -8.61 9.81
C GLY A 146 13.09 -7.85 8.73
N LEU A 147 12.72 -6.60 8.44
CA LEU A 147 13.45 -5.74 7.51
C LEU A 147 14.77 -5.24 8.12
N PRO A 148 15.83 -5.03 7.31
CA PRO A 148 17.05 -4.40 7.78
C PRO A 148 16.80 -2.96 8.27
N ILE A 149 17.44 -2.56 9.39
CA ILE A 149 17.34 -1.20 9.95
C ILE A 149 17.65 -0.13 8.89
N ARG A 150 18.65 -0.40 8.03
CA ARG A 150 19.01 0.48 6.92
C ARG A 150 17.83 0.74 5.97
N SER A 151 17.02 -0.28 5.67
CA SER A 151 15.85 -0.13 4.79
C SER A 151 14.83 0.84 5.38
N HIS A 152 14.61 0.81 6.70
CA HIS A 152 13.71 1.77 7.36
C HIS A 152 14.24 3.20 7.33
N ILE A 153 15.54 3.39 7.56
CA ILE A 153 16.18 4.72 7.49
C ILE A 153 16.06 5.28 6.07
N LEU A 154 16.45 4.49 5.06
CA LEU A 154 16.39 4.93 3.66
C LEU A 154 14.94 5.21 3.23
N HIS A 155 13.98 4.36 3.60
CA HIS A 155 12.57 4.58 3.33
C HIS A 155 12.03 5.87 3.98
N THR A 156 12.49 6.19 5.20
CA THR A 156 12.09 7.44 5.88
C THR A 156 12.69 8.66 5.19
N LEU A 157 13.96 8.59 4.76
CA LEU A 157 14.60 9.65 3.99
C LEU A 157 13.92 9.86 2.63
N GLU A 158 13.53 8.77 1.98
CA GLU A 158 12.81 8.81 0.70
C GLU A 158 11.45 9.49 0.84
N GLN A 159 10.65 9.12 1.85
CA GLN A 159 9.39 9.83 2.17
C GLN A 159 9.63 11.30 2.52
N ALA A 160 10.69 11.63 3.25
CA ALA A 160 11.00 13.01 3.56
C ALA A 160 11.43 13.81 2.32
N SER A 161 12.03 13.15 1.33
CA SER A 161 12.46 13.79 0.08
C SER A 161 11.32 13.99 -0.93
N SER A 162 10.24 13.20 -0.85
CA SER A 162 9.06 13.33 -1.70
C SER A 162 8.13 14.47 -1.26
N ILE A 163 8.36 15.01 -0.06
CA ILE A 163 7.69 16.22 0.42
C ILE A 163 8.08 17.42 -0.46
N ASP A 164 7.08 18.12 -0.97
CA ASP A 164 7.26 19.42 -1.62
C ASP A 164 7.49 20.53 -0.59
N TRP A 165 8.73 20.59 -0.08
CA TRP A 165 9.15 21.60 0.89
C TRP A 165 9.04 23.04 0.38
N SER A 166 8.89 23.25 -0.93
CA SER A 166 8.68 24.58 -1.51
C SER A 166 7.32 25.18 -1.14
N GLN A 167 6.35 24.36 -0.76
CA GLN A 167 5.04 24.81 -0.28
C GLN A 167 5.10 25.45 1.10
N LEU A 168 6.19 25.24 1.85
CA LEU A 168 6.41 25.95 3.10
C LEU A 168 6.67 27.43 2.79
N LYS A 169 5.73 28.27 3.17
CA LYS A 169 5.80 29.71 2.91
C LYS A 169 6.59 30.37 4.03
N PHE A 170 7.92 30.16 4.02
CA PHE A 170 8.86 30.71 4.99
C PHE A 170 8.75 32.24 5.15
N SER A 171 8.31 32.95 4.11
CA SER A 171 8.12 34.41 4.13
C SER A 171 6.78 34.90 4.70
N GLN A 172 5.79 34.01 4.89
CA GLN A 172 4.46 34.37 5.39
C GLN A 172 4.27 34.11 6.89
N HIS A 173 5.20 33.41 7.53
CA HIS A 173 5.15 33.10 8.95
C HIS A 173 6.30 33.79 9.68
N THR A 174 5.98 34.82 10.47
CA THR A 174 6.94 35.48 11.38
C THR A 174 7.23 34.66 12.63
N GLU A 175 6.42 33.64 12.92
CA GLU A 175 6.50 32.81 14.12
C GLU A 175 6.81 31.34 13.77
N ALA A 176 7.78 30.75 14.48
CA ALA A 176 8.21 29.36 14.30
C ALA A 176 7.06 28.34 14.46
N LEU A 177 6.02 28.68 15.24
CA LEU A 177 4.84 27.84 15.43
C LEU A 177 4.02 27.71 14.13
N GLY A 178 3.87 28.79 13.36
CA GLY A 178 3.13 28.78 12.09
C GLY A 178 3.78 27.85 11.06
N LEU A 179 5.11 27.90 10.94
CA LEU A 179 5.88 27.00 10.07
C LEU A 179 5.79 25.54 10.50
N MET A 180 5.83 25.27 11.81
CA MET A 180 5.70 23.90 12.33
C MET A 180 4.31 23.32 12.06
N LEU A 181 3.25 24.12 12.24
CA LEU A 181 1.88 23.70 11.91
C LEU A 181 1.71 23.41 10.43
N GLN A 182 2.23 24.28 9.56
CA GLN A 182 2.19 24.07 8.11
C GLN A 182 2.97 22.80 7.71
N GLY A 183 4.14 22.58 8.30
CA GLY A 183 4.94 21.37 8.07
C GLY A 183 4.22 20.10 8.51
N ILE A 184 3.58 20.09 9.68
CA ILE A 184 2.80 18.94 10.16
C ILE A 184 1.62 18.67 9.22
N GLN A 185 0.89 19.70 8.79
CA GLN A 185 -0.22 19.55 7.84
C GLN A 185 0.24 18.90 6.54
N LEU A 186 1.35 19.40 6.01
CA LEU A 186 1.89 18.89 4.77
C LEU A 186 2.33 17.42 4.91
N VAL A 187 2.95 17.04 6.04
CA VAL A 187 3.31 15.64 6.32
C VAL A 187 2.08 14.75 6.53
N GLN A 188 1.06 15.23 7.25
CA GLN A 188 -0.18 14.48 7.51
C GLN A 188 -0.96 14.20 6.21
N GLY A 189 -0.83 15.07 5.22
CA GLY A 189 -1.47 14.92 3.91
C GLY A 189 -0.72 14.00 2.93
N LEU A 190 0.45 13.47 3.29
CA LEU A 190 1.20 12.59 2.39
C LEU A 190 0.52 11.22 2.26
N ASP A 191 0.58 10.69 1.05
CA ASP A 191 0.22 9.32 0.74
C ASP A 191 1.49 8.55 0.37
N ASN A 192 2.16 8.02 1.39
CA ASN A 192 3.43 7.33 1.20
C ASN A 192 3.28 5.97 0.50
N LEU A 193 2.05 5.49 0.33
CA LEU A 193 1.76 4.27 -0.42
C LEU A 193 1.61 4.56 -1.92
N ALA A 194 1.43 5.83 -2.33
CA ALA A 194 1.14 6.22 -3.71
C ALA A 194 2.15 5.67 -4.71
N GLU A 195 3.45 5.72 -4.38
CA GLU A 195 4.50 5.26 -5.28
C GLU A 195 4.44 3.76 -5.55
N ASP A 196 4.19 2.93 -4.53
CA ASP A 196 3.96 1.49 -4.74
C ASP A 196 2.76 1.25 -5.64
N ARG A 197 1.67 1.98 -5.39
CA ARG A 197 0.45 1.84 -6.18
C ARG A 197 0.70 2.20 -7.63
N GLN A 198 1.38 3.32 -7.90
CA GLN A 198 1.77 3.73 -9.26
C GLN A 198 2.63 2.69 -9.98
N GLN A 199 3.49 1.97 -9.26
CA GLN A 199 4.33 0.90 -9.82
C GLN A 199 3.62 -0.46 -9.91
N GLY A 200 2.40 -0.57 -9.41
CA GLY A 200 1.67 -1.83 -9.34
C GLY A 200 2.24 -2.84 -8.35
N ILE A 201 2.95 -2.36 -7.32
CA ILE A 201 3.50 -3.12 -6.21
C ILE A 201 2.51 -3.05 -5.05
N CYS A 202 2.28 -4.16 -4.34
CA CYS A 202 1.40 -4.14 -3.17
C CYS A 202 2.15 -3.62 -1.94
N PRO A 203 1.84 -2.42 -1.41
CA PRO A 203 2.37 -2.03 -0.12
C PRO A 203 1.75 -2.90 0.99
N ILE A 204 2.54 -3.34 1.95
CA ILE A 204 2.07 -4.02 3.17
C ILE A 204 2.36 -3.07 4.34
N PRO A 205 1.37 -2.26 4.79
CA PRO A 205 1.55 -1.28 5.85
C PRO A 205 1.63 -1.98 7.22
N THR A 206 2.78 -2.58 7.54
CA THR A 206 3.00 -3.27 8.81
C THR A 206 2.97 -2.32 10.01
N TYR A 207 3.05 -1.00 9.80
CA TYR A 207 2.78 0.00 10.83
C TYR A 207 1.31 0.05 11.28
N GLU A 208 0.36 -0.48 10.50
CA GLU A 208 -1.06 -0.59 10.90
C GLU A 208 -1.37 -1.89 11.66
N PHE A 209 -0.37 -2.74 11.91
CA PHE A 209 -0.55 -3.99 12.65
C PHE A 209 -0.57 -3.71 14.15
N SER A 210 -1.63 -4.17 14.81
CA SER A 210 -1.74 -4.23 16.25
C SER A 210 -0.88 -5.34 16.84
N ASP A 211 -0.66 -5.34 18.16
CA ASP A 211 0.04 -6.44 18.83
C ASP A 211 -0.63 -7.80 18.60
N HIS A 212 -1.96 -7.84 18.62
CA HIS A 212 -2.73 -9.04 18.29
C HIS A 212 -2.44 -9.53 16.88
N ASP A 213 -2.38 -8.63 15.90
CA ASP A 213 -2.02 -8.99 14.52
C ASP A 213 -0.64 -9.64 14.45
N TRP A 214 0.35 -9.06 15.12
CA TRP A 214 1.69 -9.64 15.16
C TRP A 214 1.68 -11.05 15.77
N GLU A 215 0.95 -11.25 16.87
CA GLU A 215 0.84 -12.56 17.50
C GLU A 215 0.18 -13.60 16.60
N VAL A 216 -0.95 -13.26 15.97
CA VAL A 216 -1.68 -14.16 15.06
C VAL A 216 -0.79 -14.56 13.88
N PHE A 217 -0.12 -13.59 13.26
CA PHE A 217 0.77 -13.85 12.13
C PHE A 217 2.01 -14.67 12.53
N LEU A 218 2.60 -14.43 13.70
CA LEU A 218 3.76 -15.20 14.17
C LEU A 218 3.40 -16.64 14.56
N ARG A 219 2.20 -16.85 15.14
CA ARG A 219 1.70 -18.20 15.47
C ARG A 219 1.40 -19.00 14.21
N GLY A 220 0.78 -18.37 13.20
CA GLY A 220 0.52 -18.98 11.88
C GLY A 220 -0.42 -20.19 11.90
N LYS A 221 -1.23 -20.34 12.95
CA LYS A 221 -2.17 -21.47 13.12
C LYS A 221 -3.57 -21.17 12.59
N GLU A 222 -3.98 -19.91 12.64
CA GLU A 222 -5.34 -19.45 12.36
C GLU A 222 -5.35 -18.73 11.01
N ILE A 223 -5.21 -19.50 9.93
CA ILE A 223 -5.07 -18.96 8.56
C ILE A 223 -6.28 -18.10 8.16
N ASP A 224 -7.49 -18.50 8.56
CA ASP A 224 -8.72 -17.75 8.26
C ASP A 224 -8.71 -16.38 8.94
N GLU A 225 -8.23 -16.29 10.19
CA GLU A 225 -8.10 -15.01 10.90
C GLU A 225 -7.07 -14.09 10.22
N ILE A 226 -5.95 -14.66 9.76
CA ILE A 226 -4.94 -13.92 8.99
C ILE A 226 -5.55 -13.39 7.69
N GLN A 227 -6.34 -14.20 6.97
CA GLN A 227 -7.01 -13.76 5.75
C GLN A 227 -7.99 -12.62 6.02
N GLU A 228 -8.83 -12.73 7.05
CA GLU A 228 -9.75 -11.67 7.45
C GLU A 228 -9.02 -10.38 7.80
N ARG A 229 -7.88 -10.48 8.49
CA ARG A 229 -7.06 -9.31 8.78
C ARG A 229 -6.48 -8.68 7.51
N LEU A 230 -5.95 -9.49 6.59
CA LEU A 230 -5.45 -9.01 5.30
C LEU A 230 -6.56 -8.36 4.46
N LYS A 231 -7.80 -8.86 4.53
CA LYS A 231 -8.96 -8.23 3.88
C LYS A 231 -9.32 -6.89 4.51
N ALA A 232 -9.33 -6.80 5.84
CA ALA A 232 -9.61 -5.56 6.56
C ALA A 232 -8.58 -4.46 6.25
N LEU A 233 -7.32 -4.85 6.04
CA LEU A 233 -6.23 -3.96 5.61
C LEU A 233 -6.20 -3.71 4.09
N ASN A 234 -7.14 -4.28 3.33
CA ASN A 234 -7.22 -4.16 1.88
C ASN A 234 -5.96 -4.69 1.14
N ILE A 235 -5.23 -5.63 1.76
CA ILE A 235 -4.04 -6.28 1.21
C ILE A 235 -4.44 -7.51 0.41
N PHE A 236 -5.38 -8.31 0.94
CA PHE A 236 -5.81 -9.57 0.30
C PHE A 236 -6.38 -9.32 -1.10
N GLN A 237 -7.14 -8.24 -1.26
CA GLN A 237 -7.81 -7.84 -2.49
C GLN A 237 -6.83 -7.38 -3.58
N TYR A 238 -5.56 -7.10 -3.26
CA TYR A 238 -4.55 -6.96 -4.31
C TYR A 238 -4.34 -8.29 -5.03
N PHE A 239 -4.22 -9.40 -4.30
CA PHE A 239 -4.00 -10.74 -4.86
C PHE A 239 -5.28 -11.36 -5.41
N PHE A 240 -6.40 -11.09 -4.74
CA PHE A 240 -7.71 -11.68 -4.98
C PHE A 240 -8.80 -10.59 -5.09
N PRO A 241 -8.75 -9.70 -6.11
CA PRO A 241 -9.68 -8.59 -6.24
C PRO A 241 -11.14 -9.08 -6.40
N PRO A 242 -12.08 -8.61 -5.56
CA PRO A 242 -13.51 -8.86 -5.74
C PRO A 242 -14.01 -8.28 -7.07
N LYS A 243 -14.83 -9.03 -7.82
CA LYS A 243 -15.26 -8.62 -9.17
C LYS A 243 -16.06 -7.32 -9.18
N ASP A 244 -16.94 -7.13 -8.21
CA ASP A 244 -17.76 -5.92 -8.07
C ASP A 244 -16.95 -4.68 -7.72
N SER A 245 -16.05 -4.79 -6.74
CA SER A 245 -15.15 -3.71 -6.34
C SER A 245 -14.18 -3.37 -7.45
N PHE A 246 -13.71 -4.39 -8.20
CA PHE A 246 -12.89 -4.22 -9.40
C PHE A 246 -13.67 -3.46 -10.47
N ALA A 247 -14.90 -3.87 -10.78
CA ALA A 247 -15.74 -3.19 -11.77
C ALA A 247 -16.00 -1.74 -11.37
N LEU A 248 -16.36 -1.49 -10.11
CA LEU A 248 -16.55 -0.15 -9.58
C LEU A 248 -15.29 0.71 -9.69
N ALA A 249 -14.11 0.14 -9.41
CA ALA A 249 -12.84 0.84 -9.57
C ALA A 249 -12.50 1.14 -11.06
N MET A 250 -12.89 0.28 -12.00
CA MET A 250 -12.74 0.58 -13.43
C MET A 250 -13.64 1.74 -13.86
N VAL A 251 -14.88 1.80 -13.37
CA VAL A 251 -15.78 2.94 -13.60
C VAL A 251 -15.18 4.24 -13.02
N ASP A 252 -14.68 4.20 -11.79
CA ASP A 252 -13.99 5.32 -11.09
C ASP A 252 -12.81 5.89 -11.90
N ASN A 253 -12.14 5.02 -12.67
CA ASN A 253 -11.00 5.41 -13.50
C ASN A 253 -11.37 5.67 -14.97
N GLY A 254 -12.65 5.94 -15.25
CA GLY A 254 -13.12 6.32 -16.59
C GLY A 254 -13.14 5.17 -17.60
N LYS A 255 -13.17 3.93 -17.13
CA LYS A 255 -13.23 2.70 -17.94
C LYS A 255 -14.52 1.94 -17.67
N GLY A 256 -15.64 2.65 -17.79
CA GLY A 256 -16.96 2.17 -17.41
C GLY A 256 -17.72 1.38 -18.49
N ASN A 257 -17.14 1.10 -19.66
CA ASN A 257 -17.82 0.24 -20.64
C ASN A 257 -17.54 -1.24 -20.35
N LEU A 258 -18.52 -2.10 -20.63
CA LEU A 258 -18.44 -3.54 -20.33
C LEU A 258 -17.22 -4.22 -20.99
N PRO A 259 -16.87 -3.94 -22.27
CA PRO A 259 -15.69 -4.53 -22.90
C PRO A 259 -14.37 -4.18 -22.20
N ASP A 260 -14.18 -2.93 -21.78
CA ASP A 260 -12.95 -2.49 -21.10
C ASP A 260 -12.81 -3.16 -19.73
N ILE A 261 -13.90 -3.26 -18.98
CA ILE A 261 -13.89 -3.93 -17.67
C ILE A 261 -13.58 -5.42 -17.85
N ALA A 262 -14.17 -6.07 -18.85
CA ALA A 262 -13.89 -7.48 -19.16
C ALA A 262 -12.45 -7.70 -19.63
N ALA A 263 -11.91 -6.83 -20.47
CA ALA A 263 -10.51 -6.88 -20.91
C ALA A 263 -9.55 -6.66 -19.72
N ALA A 264 -9.88 -5.73 -18.81
CA ALA A 264 -9.09 -5.47 -17.62
C ALA A 264 -9.08 -6.68 -16.66
N ALA A 265 -10.22 -7.33 -16.49
CA ALA A 265 -10.36 -8.57 -15.74
C ALA A 265 -9.43 -9.68 -16.29
N GLN A 266 -9.43 -9.87 -17.61
CA GLN A 266 -8.54 -10.82 -18.28
C GLN A 266 -7.05 -10.47 -18.08
N LEU A 267 -6.69 -9.18 -18.16
CA LEU A 267 -5.32 -8.72 -17.90
C LEU A 267 -4.90 -8.95 -16.43
N ALA A 268 -5.81 -8.75 -15.48
CA ALA A 268 -5.56 -9.01 -14.07
C ALA A 268 -5.24 -10.50 -13.84
N GLU A 269 -6.06 -11.40 -14.38
CA GLU A 269 -5.87 -12.85 -14.29
C GLU A 269 -4.60 -13.32 -15.01
N ALA A 270 -4.31 -12.77 -16.19
CA ALA A 270 -3.06 -13.00 -16.90
C ALA A 270 -1.84 -12.54 -16.08
N GLY A 271 -1.99 -11.45 -15.31
CA GLY A 271 -0.97 -10.92 -14.41
C GLY A 271 -0.84 -11.64 -13.06
N GLY A 272 -1.69 -12.62 -12.76
CA GLY A 272 -1.62 -13.45 -11.54
C GLY A 272 -2.64 -13.11 -10.46
N HIS A 273 -3.50 -12.12 -10.72
CA HIS A 273 -4.55 -11.68 -9.79
C HIS A 273 -5.83 -12.43 -10.09
N GLU A 274 -6.32 -13.23 -9.15
CA GLU A 274 -7.52 -14.04 -9.36
C GLU A 274 -8.75 -13.29 -8.88
N LEU A 275 -9.72 -13.08 -9.77
CA LEU A 275 -10.94 -12.39 -9.36
C LEU A 275 -11.73 -13.23 -8.37
N SER A 276 -11.94 -12.69 -7.17
CA SER A 276 -12.61 -13.37 -6.07
C SER A 276 -14.13 -13.14 -6.09
N LYS A 277 -14.81 -13.66 -5.06
CA LYS A 277 -16.25 -13.43 -4.87
C LYS A 277 -16.51 -11.94 -4.57
N ASN A 278 -17.71 -11.51 -4.89
CA ASN A 278 -18.18 -10.15 -4.65
C ASN A 278 -18.20 -9.80 -3.15
N GLU A 279 -17.85 -8.55 -2.83
CA GLU A 279 -17.88 -7.98 -1.48
C GLU A 279 -19.14 -7.10 -1.25
N ILE A 280 -19.60 -6.42 -2.29
CA ILE A 280 -20.69 -5.43 -2.30
C ILE A 280 -22.02 -6.10 -2.71
N VAL A 281 -22.00 -6.91 -3.76
CA VAL A 281 -23.17 -7.59 -4.34
C VAL A 281 -22.96 -9.11 -4.38
N PRO A 282 -22.99 -9.79 -3.22
CA PRO A 282 -22.50 -11.17 -3.05
C PRO A 282 -23.26 -12.22 -3.86
N ASP A 283 -24.55 -11.99 -4.14
CA ASP A 283 -25.43 -12.94 -4.81
C ASP A 283 -25.36 -12.86 -6.35
N VAL A 284 -24.60 -11.92 -6.88
CA VAL A 284 -24.46 -11.68 -8.32
C VAL A 284 -23.13 -12.24 -8.81
N SER A 285 -23.08 -12.82 -10.02
CA SER A 285 -21.86 -13.48 -10.51
C SER A 285 -21.38 -13.01 -11.88
N LYS A 286 -22.28 -12.56 -12.75
CA LYS A 286 -21.95 -12.09 -14.10
C LYS A 286 -21.71 -10.59 -14.10
N LEU A 287 -20.71 -10.15 -14.86
CA LEU A 287 -20.31 -8.75 -14.91
C LEU A 287 -21.44 -7.76 -15.31
N PRO A 288 -22.29 -8.04 -16.31
CA PRO A 288 -23.42 -7.15 -16.63
C PRO A 288 -24.38 -7.00 -15.44
N ASP A 289 -24.73 -8.11 -14.80
CA ASP A 289 -25.64 -8.14 -13.65
C ASP A 289 -25.01 -7.41 -12.44
N ILE A 290 -23.68 -7.49 -12.28
CA ILE A 290 -22.94 -6.74 -11.25
C ILE A 290 -23.08 -5.23 -11.47
N LEU A 291 -22.96 -4.77 -12.72
CA LEU A 291 -23.07 -3.34 -13.03
C LEU A 291 -24.49 -2.83 -12.79
N GLU A 292 -25.52 -3.60 -13.17
CA GLU A 292 -26.89 -3.23 -12.82
C GLU A 292 -27.13 -3.23 -11.30
N ALA A 293 -26.61 -4.22 -10.56
CA ALA A 293 -26.74 -4.21 -9.11
C ALA A 293 -26.02 -3.02 -8.46
N LEU A 294 -24.88 -2.56 -9.00
CA LEU A 294 -24.18 -1.36 -8.53
C LEU A 294 -24.94 -0.07 -8.88
N LYS A 295 -25.68 -0.05 -10.00
CA LYS A 295 -26.59 1.04 -10.38
C LYS A 295 -27.79 1.10 -9.44
N ASP A 296 -28.40 -0.05 -9.13
CA ASP A 296 -29.52 -0.16 -8.19
C ASP A 296 -29.15 0.31 -6.77
N LEU A 297 -27.89 0.08 -6.36
CA LEU A 297 -27.32 0.62 -5.12
C LEU A 297 -26.98 2.12 -5.19
N GLY A 298 -27.10 2.74 -6.36
CA GLY A 298 -26.82 4.14 -6.60
C GLY A 298 -25.33 4.48 -6.55
N TYR A 299 -24.43 3.52 -6.81
CA TYR A 299 -22.99 3.79 -6.89
C TYR A 299 -22.56 4.25 -8.28
N ILE A 300 -23.19 3.72 -9.32
CA ILE A 300 -22.94 4.11 -10.70
C ILE A 300 -24.24 4.51 -11.40
N ALA A 301 -24.14 5.28 -12.47
CA ALA A 301 -25.24 5.68 -13.32
C ALA A 301 -24.93 5.38 -14.79
N GLU A 302 -25.97 5.21 -15.59
CA GLU A 302 -25.84 4.98 -17.03
C GLU A 302 -25.62 6.33 -17.72
N GLY A 303 -24.43 6.54 -18.30
CA GLY A 303 -24.11 7.67 -19.16
C GLY A 303 -24.38 7.34 -20.63
N GLU A 304 -24.15 8.30 -21.53
CA GLU A 304 -24.44 8.14 -22.97
C GLU A 304 -23.64 7.00 -23.64
N MET A 305 -22.44 6.72 -23.14
CA MET A 305 -21.49 5.78 -23.75
C MET A 305 -20.91 4.74 -22.78
N SER A 306 -21.06 4.94 -21.48
CA SER A 306 -20.49 4.08 -20.44
C SER A 306 -21.17 4.29 -19.08
N TRP A 307 -20.91 3.39 -18.14
CA TRP A 307 -21.22 3.63 -16.74
C TRP A 307 -20.35 4.78 -16.19
N GLU A 308 -20.95 5.63 -15.37
CA GLU A 308 -20.30 6.76 -14.71
C GLU A 308 -20.45 6.66 -13.19
N MET A 309 -19.48 7.20 -12.47
CA MET A 309 -19.49 7.21 -11.01
C MET A 309 -20.47 8.27 -10.50
N THR A 310 -21.28 7.91 -9.51
CA THR A 310 -22.12 8.86 -8.78
C THR A 310 -21.37 9.44 -7.58
N GLU A 311 -21.88 10.49 -6.95
CA GLU A 311 -21.33 11.01 -5.69
C GLU A 311 -21.29 9.95 -4.57
N SER A 312 -22.31 9.10 -4.47
CA SER A 312 -22.35 7.99 -3.50
C SER A 312 -21.23 6.98 -3.77
N GLY A 313 -21.04 6.61 -5.04
CA GLY A 313 -19.97 5.72 -5.46
C GLY A 313 -18.58 6.31 -5.22
N GLU A 314 -18.38 7.60 -5.52
CA GLU A 314 -17.14 8.31 -5.20
C GLU A 314 -16.85 8.28 -3.70
N ASN A 315 -17.85 8.55 -2.87
CA ASN A 315 -17.71 8.53 -1.42
C ASN A 315 -17.35 7.13 -0.89
N ALA A 316 -17.95 6.07 -1.45
CA ALA A 316 -17.57 4.69 -1.14
C ALA A 316 -16.10 4.43 -1.52
N ARG A 317 -15.68 4.88 -2.71
CA ARG A 317 -14.33 4.71 -3.25
C ARG A 317 -13.25 5.49 -2.50
N ARG A 318 -13.57 6.65 -1.91
CA ARG A 318 -12.61 7.46 -1.12
C ARG A 318 -11.91 6.67 -0.02
N SER A 319 -12.63 5.73 0.62
CA SER A 319 -12.09 4.91 1.72
C SER A 319 -11.03 3.90 1.28
N VAL A 320 -11.03 3.51 -0.01
CA VAL A 320 -10.16 2.48 -0.58
C VAL A 320 -9.11 3.03 -1.55
N ARG A 321 -9.30 4.24 -2.08
CA ARG A 321 -8.42 4.87 -3.09
C ARG A 321 -6.94 4.94 -2.69
N PHE A 322 -6.67 4.99 -1.40
CA PHE A 322 -5.32 5.09 -0.83
C PHE A 322 -4.80 3.75 -0.27
N ARG A 323 -5.54 2.65 -0.48
CA ARG A 323 -5.26 1.33 0.12
C ARG A 323 -4.48 0.41 -0.82
N PRO A 324 -3.81 -0.65 -0.31
CA PRO A 324 -2.97 -1.54 -1.11
C PRO A 324 -3.67 -2.18 -2.32
N ARG A 325 -4.97 -2.51 -2.22
CA ARG A 325 -5.76 -3.07 -3.34
C ARG A 325 -5.73 -2.24 -4.62
N GLU A 326 -5.54 -0.93 -4.52
CA GLU A 326 -5.53 -0.03 -5.67
C GLU A 326 -4.24 -0.12 -6.51
N SER A 327 -3.19 -0.77 -6.02
CA SER A 327 -1.99 -1.01 -6.82
C SER A 327 -2.27 -1.79 -8.10
N LEU A 328 -3.22 -2.75 -8.05
CA LEU A 328 -3.63 -3.46 -9.26
C LEU A 328 -4.29 -2.51 -10.27
N MET A 329 -5.15 -1.61 -9.80
CA MET A 329 -5.90 -0.69 -10.67
C MET A 329 -4.95 0.22 -11.43
N ALA A 330 -4.02 0.87 -10.71
CA ALA A 330 -3.02 1.74 -11.31
C ALA A 330 -2.18 1.01 -12.37
N LYS A 331 -1.79 -0.25 -12.11
CA LYS A 331 -1.07 -1.09 -13.08
C LYS A 331 -1.89 -1.33 -14.35
N LEU A 332 -3.15 -1.73 -14.22
CA LEU A 332 -4.02 -2.04 -15.36
C LEU A 332 -4.28 -0.80 -16.21
N ILE A 333 -4.60 0.32 -15.57
CA ILE A 333 -4.84 1.60 -16.27
C ILE A 333 -3.60 2.02 -17.06
N GLY A 334 -2.41 1.93 -16.44
CA GLY A 334 -1.14 2.23 -17.12
C GLY A 334 -0.89 1.34 -18.34
N GLN A 335 -1.27 0.06 -18.29
CA GLN A 335 -1.16 -0.86 -19.43
C GLN A 335 -2.11 -0.49 -20.58
N PHE A 336 -3.34 -0.06 -20.30
CA PHE A 336 -4.26 0.42 -21.33
C PHE A 336 -3.74 1.67 -22.03
N SER A 337 -3.25 2.65 -21.26
CA SER A 337 -2.66 3.88 -21.83
C SER A 337 -1.45 3.59 -22.70
N ALA A 338 -0.60 2.63 -22.30
CA ALA A 338 0.57 2.24 -23.08
C ALA A 338 0.17 1.59 -24.42
N LYS A 339 -0.82 0.67 -24.42
CA LYS A 339 -1.31 0.01 -25.64
C LYS A 339 -1.90 1.02 -26.65
N LEU A 340 -2.75 1.93 -26.19
CA LEU A 340 -3.33 2.98 -27.04
C LEU A 340 -2.25 3.85 -27.70
N ASN A 341 -1.20 4.20 -26.95
CA ASN A 341 -0.08 4.98 -27.48
C ASN A 341 0.76 4.21 -28.52
N MET A 342 0.84 2.88 -28.43
CA MET A 342 1.53 2.05 -29.42
C MET A 342 0.70 1.93 -30.71
N ASP A 343 -0.59 1.62 -30.58
CA ASP A 343 -1.50 1.48 -31.73
C ASP A 343 -1.58 2.78 -32.54
N LEU A 344 -1.59 3.95 -31.88
CA LEU A 344 -1.55 5.25 -32.56
C LEU A 344 -0.22 5.48 -33.30
N LYS A 345 0.92 5.12 -32.71
CA LYS A 345 2.23 5.28 -33.37
C LYS A 345 2.37 4.39 -34.61
N ASP A 346 1.76 3.22 -34.60
CA ASP A 346 1.77 2.30 -35.73
C ASP A 346 0.77 2.70 -36.84
N LEU A 347 -0.26 3.51 -36.51
CA LEU A 347 -1.15 4.15 -37.50
C LEU A 347 -0.51 5.35 -38.23
N PHE A 348 0.52 5.98 -37.65
CA PHE A 348 1.26 7.11 -38.23
C PHE A 348 2.59 6.71 -38.89
N LYS A 349 2.83 5.41 -39.07
CA LYS A 349 3.89 4.85 -39.92
C LYS A 349 3.27 4.24 -41.17
#